data_AF-A0A2E8Z197-F1
#
_entry.id   AF-A0A2E8Z197-F1
#
_cell.length_a   1.000
_cell.length_b   1.000
_cell.length_c   1.000
_cell.angle_alpha   90.00
_cell.angle_beta   90.00
_cell.angle_gamma   90.00
#
_symmetry.space_group_name_H-M   'P 1'
#
loop_
_entity.id
_entity.type
_entity.pdbx_description
1 polymer ?
#
loop_
_entity_poly.entity_id
_entity_poly.type
_entity_poly.pdbx_seq_one_letter_code
_entity_poly.pdbx_strand_id
1 'polypeptide(L)'
;RLACEAHLIPAVLGGESEVLDLGRARRLHTRAMRLARLVEQPTCEQPTCDVPATACHAHHRTPWARGGTTAKHTLEWLCPHHHRQTHATDTVRRT
;
A
#
# COMPACT_ATOMS: atom_id res chain seq x y z
N ARG A 1 13.48 -24.59 15.01
CA ARG A 1 13.90 -23.19 15.30
C ARG A 1 13.20 -22.27 14.30
N LEU A 2 11.87 -22.10 14.43
CA LEU A 2 11.03 -21.45 13.40
C LEU A 2 10.98 -19.92 13.52
N ALA A 3 11.24 -19.38 14.72
CA ALA A 3 11.15 -17.94 14.96
C ALA A 3 12.39 -17.14 14.55
N CYS A 4 13.57 -17.75 14.45
CA CYS A 4 14.82 -17.01 14.16
C CYS A 4 14.93 -16.57 12.68
N GLU A 5 14.23 -17.26 11.78
CA GLU A 5 14.22 -16.94 10.33
C GLU A 5 12.90 -16.28 9.89
N ALA A 6 11.91 -16.23 10.78
CA ALA A 6 10.64 -15.59 10.48
C ALA A 6 10.76 -14.07 10.63
N HIS A 7 10.51 -13.32 9.55
CA HIS A 7 10.27 -11.88 9.62
C HIS A 7 8.92 -11.62 10.29
N LEU A 8 8.89 -11.66 11.62
CA LEU A 8 7.68 -11.41 12.42
C LEU A 8 7.38 -9.90 12.47
N ILE A 9 6.18 -9.52 12.05
CA ILE A 9 5.62 -8.19 12.28
C ILE A 9 4.55 -8.35 13.36
N PRO A 10 4.80 -7.96 14.62
CA PRO A 10 3.84 -8.13 15.70
C PRO A 10 2.66 -7.16 15.52
N ALA A 11 1.44 -7.69 15.51
CA ALA A 11 0.22 -6.92 15.74
C ALA A 11 -0.03 -6.87 17.25
N VAL A 12 0.42 -5.80 17.91
CA VAL A 12 0.26 -5.63 19.37
C VAL A 12 -1.13 -5.09 19.66
N LEU A 13 -1.93 -5.85 20.39
CA LEU A 13 -3.23 -5.40 20.92
C LEU A 13 -3.00 -4.73 22.29
N GLY A 14 -3.58 -3.55 22.50
CA GLY A 14 -3.46 -2.80 23.76
C GLY A 14 -2.21 -1.90 23.90
N GLY A 15 -1.40 -1.77 22.84
CA GLY A 15 -0.35 -0.74 22.75
C GLY A 15 -0.87 0.60 22.23
N GLU A 16 0.02 1.57 22.06
CA GLU A 16 -0.31 2.88 21.48
C GLU A 16 -0.93 2.74 20.08
N SER A 17 -1.95 3.55 19.82
CA SER A 17 -2.64 3.56 18.52
C SER A 17 -1.86 4.36 17.49
N GLU A 18 -1.91 3.92 16.23
CA GLU A 18 -1.29 4.59 15.09
C GLU A 18 -2.34 5.28 14.22
N VAL A 19 -2.02 6.46 13.68
CA VAL A 19 -2.89 7.17 12.75
C VAL A 19 -2.82 6.51 11.37
N LEU A 20 -3.92 5.89 10.95
CA LEU A 20 -4.04 5.17 9.68
C LEU A 20 -4.82 5.93 8.61
N ASP A 21 -5.18 7.19 8.90
CA ASP A 21 -5.76 8.13 7.94
C ASP A 21 -5.20 9.54 8.20
N LEU A 22 -4.51 10.10 7.21
CA LEU A 22 -3.96 11.46 7.25
C LEU A 22 -4.64 12.38 6.23
N GLY A 23 -5.64 11.89 5.50
CA GLY A 23 -6.31 12.64 4.44
C GLY A 23 -5.29 13.27 3.49
N ARG A 24 -5.24 14.61 3.49
CA ARG A 24 -4.36 15.41 2.62
C ARG A 24 -3.17 16.04 3.35
N ALA A 25 -3.03 15.83 4.66
CA ALA A 25 -1.99 16.45 5.48
C ALA A 25 -0.58 15.98 5.12
N ARG A 26 -0.45 14.77 4.53
CA ARG A 26 0.82 14.24 4.01
C ARG A 26 0.62 13.55 2.67
N ARG A 27 1.64 13.61 1.82
CA ARG A 27 1.64 12.91 0.52
C ARG A 27 1.94 11.43 0.63
N LEU A 28 2.93 11.05 1.45
CA LEU A 28 3.41 9.67 1.50
C LEU A 28 2.75 8.91 2.65
N HIS A 29 2.39 7.65 2.38
CA HIS A 29 1.90 6.73 3.39
C HIS A 29 2.98 6.44 4.44
N THR A 30 2.58 6.40 5.71
CA THR A 30 3.49 6.13 6.84
C THR A 30 3.88 4.65 6.89
N ARG A 31 4.89 4.33 7.71
CA ARG A 31 5.27 2.93 7.97
C ARG A 31 4.09 2.12 8.54
N ALA A 32 3.34 2.68 9.47
CA ALA A 32 2.17 2.01 10.07
C ALA A 32 1.11 1.66 9.02
N MET A 33 0.76 2.60 8.13
CA MET A 33 -0.18 2.34 7.03
C MET A 33 0.31 1.25 6.09
N ARG A 34 1.60 1.27 5.74
CA ARG A 34 2.23 0.25 4.87
C ARG A 34 2.18 -1.13 5.54
N LEU A 35 2.57 -1.24 6.80
CA LEU A 35 2.52 -2.52 7.51
C LEU A 35 1.09 -3.04 7.64
N ALA A 36 0.13 -2.18 7.99
CA ALA A 36 -1.26 -2.56 8.11
C ALA A 36 -1.83 -3.08 6.77
N ARG A 37 -1.52 -2.43 5.65
CA ARG A 37 -1.94 -2.91 4.32
C ARG A 37 -1.19 -4.18 3.90
N LEU A 38 0.08 -4.34 4.25
CA LEU A 38 0.85 -5.57 3.98
C LEU A 38 0.22 -6.80 4.64
N VAL A 39 -0.31 -6.66 5.86
CA VAL A 39 -1.01 -7.75 6.56
C VAL A 39 -2.32 -8.11 5.85
N GLU A 40 -3.06 -7.12 5.35
CA GLU A 40 -4.32 -7.34 4.64
C GLU A 40 -4.13 -7.87 3.22
N GLN A 41 -3.06 -7.42 2.56
CA GLN A 41 -2.81 -7.64 1.15
C GLN A 41 -1.32 -7.99 0.96
N PRO A 42 -0.97 -9.29 0.97
CA PRO A 42 0.42 -9.73 0.97
C PRO A 42 1.07 -9.73 -0.43
N THR A 43 0.29 -9.56 -1.49
CA THR A 43 0.75 -9.52 -2.90
C THR A 43 0.26 -8.27 -3.61
N CYS A 44 0.77 -8.04 -4.82
CA CYS A 44 0.24 -7.02 -5.73
C CYS A 44 -1.28 -7.14 -5.90
N GLU A 45 -1.97 -6.01 -5.96
CA GLU A 45 -3.44 -5.94 -6.03
C GLU A 45 -4.02 -6.16 -7.43
N GLN A 46 -3.18 -6.25 -8.45
CA GLN A 46 -3.67 -6.62 -9.77
C GLN A 46 -4.13 -8.07 -9.80
N PRO A 47 -5.27 -8.38 -10.45
CA PRO A 47 -5.78 -9.74 -10.55
C PRO A 47 -4.71 -10.70 -11.04
N THR A 48 -4.63 -11.88 -10.42
CA THR A 48 -3.68 -12.97 -10.76
C THR A 48 -2.20 -12.66 -10.54
N CYS A 49 -1.83 -11.49 -10.01
CA CYS A 49 -0.43 -11.17 -9.70
C CYS A 49 -0.06 -11.68 -8.30
N ASP A 50 1.02 -12.45 -8.22
CA ASP A 50 1.53 -13.08 -7.01
C ASP A 50 2.81 -12.41 -6.48
N VAL A 51 3.28 -11.33 -7.13
CA VAL A 51 4.45 -10.58 -6.68
C VAL A 51 4.22 -10.11 -5.24
N PRO A 52 5.13 -10.42 -4.30
CA PRO A 52 4.95 -10.07 -2.91
C PRO A 52 4.89 -8.55 -2.73
N ALA A 53 4.02 -8.07 -1.85
CA ALA A 53 3.83 -6.65 -1.57
C ALA A 53 5.10 -5.97 -1.04
N THR A 54 6.04 -6.73 -0.46
CA THR A 54 7.38 -6.26 -0.09
C THR A 54 8.25 -5.86 -1.28
N ALA A 55 7.96 -6.38 -2.48
CA ALA A 55 8.56 -6.00 -3.76
C ALA A 55 7.69 -4.99 -4.56
N CYS A 56 6.61 -4.47 -3.96
CA CYS A 56 5.70 -3.52 -4.58
C CYS A 56 5.98 -2.06 -4.15
N HIS A 57 5.49 -1.13 -4.96
CA HIS A 57 5.38 0.27 -4.61
C HIS A 57 4.05 0.56 -3.90
N ALA A 58 4.11 1.47 -2.92
CA ALA A 58 2.94 2.07 -2.31
C ALA A 58 2.30 3.04 -3.31
N HIS A 59 1.11 2.70 -3.80
CA HIS A 59 0.36 3.48 -4.77
C HIS A 59 -0.88 4.10 -4.11
N HIS A 60 -1.28 5.30 -4.55
CA HIS A 60 -2.58 5.86 -4.16
C HIS A 60 -3.64 5.42 -5.15
N ARG A 61 -4.74 4.81 -4.68
CA ARG A 61 -5.88 4.41 -5.54
C ARG A 61 -6.35 5.53 -6.46
N THR A 62 -6.59 6.70 -5.88
CA THR A 62 -6.78 7.94 -6.63
C THR A 62 -5.47 8.69 -6.61
N PRO A 63 -4.90 9.12 -7.75
CA PRO A 63 -3.64 9.84 -7.76
C PRO A 63 -3.66 11.02 -6.79
N TRP A 64 -2.63 11.14 -5.96
CA TRP A 64 -2.57 12.23 -4.98
C TRP A 64 -2.64 13.60 -5.65
N ALA A 65 -2.07 13.77 -6.84
CA ALA A 65 -2.15 15.02 -7.61
C ALA A 65 -3.59 15.34 -8.09
N ARG A 66 -4.48 14.35 -8.13
CA ARG A 66 -5.89 14.47 -8.55
C ARG A 66 -6.85 14.43 -7.35
N GLY A 67 -6.37 14.79 -6.16
CA GLY A 67 -7.20 14.88 -4.95
C GLY A 67 -7.27 13.60 -4.11
N GLY A 68 -6.49 12.56 -4.45
CA GLY A 68 -6.39 11.36 -3.60
C GLY A 68 -5.89 11.66 -2.19
N THR A 69 -6.35 10.85 -1.23
CA THR A 69 -6.00 10.92 0.20
C THR A 69 -4.98 9.84 0.58
N THR A 70 -4.20 10.13 1.61
CA THR A 70 -3.20 9.25 2.20
C THR A 70 -3.79 8.57 3.43
N ALA A 71 -4.26 7.34 3.26
CA ALA A 71 -4.80 6.51 4.32
C ALA A 71 -4.48 5.04 4.02
N LYS A 72 -4.53 4.15 5.02
CA LYS A 72 -4.34 2.71 4.81
C LYS A 72 -5.30 2.15 3.75
N HIS A 73 -6.56 2.59 3.77
CA HIS A 73 -7.60 2.06 2.88
C HIS A 73 -7.52 2.57 1.43
N THR A 74 -6.71 3.60 1.18
CA THR A 74 -6.40 4.14 -0.16
C THR A 74 -5.00 3.76 -0.67
N LEU A 75 -4.20 3.09 0.17
CA LEU A 75 -2.91 2.48 -0.20
C LEU A 75 -3.18 1.21 -1.02
N GLU A 76 -2.52 1.13 -2.17
CA GLU A 76 -2.51 -0.08 -3.00
C GLU A 76 -1.08 -0.58 -3.21
N TRP A 77 -0.90 -1.90 -3.20
CA TRP A 77 0.38 -2.51 -3.58
C TRP A 77 0.43 -2.82 -5.07
N LEU A 78 1.32 -2.14 -5.79
CA LEU A 78 1.55 -2.42 -7.21
C LEU A 78 3.01 -2.80 -7.46
N CYS A 79 3.25 -3.96 -8.09
CA CYS A 79 4.60 -4.33 -8.53
C CYS A 79 5.12 -3.35 -9.58
N PRO A 80 6.44 -3.27 -9.85
CA PRO A 80 6.98 -2.30 -10.80
C PRO A 80 6.32 -2.34 -12.18
N HIS A 81 5.95 -3.52 -12.68
CA HIS A 81 5.23 -3.70 -13.95
C HIS A 81 3.85 -3.05 -13.91
N HIS A 82 3.00 -3.46 -12.96
CA HIS A 82 1.63 -2.96 -12.84
C HIS A 82 1.57 -1.50 -12.41
N HIS A 83 2.50 -1.03 -11.58
CA HIS A 83 2.61 0.37 -11.21
C HIS A 83 2.82 1.24 -12.44
N ARG A 84 3.73 0.84 -13.35
CA ARG A 84 3.95 1.53 -14.62
C ARG A 84 2.71 1.51 -15.51
N GLN A 85 2.04 0.36 -15.60
CA GLN A 85 0.82 0.21 -16.39
C GLN A 85 -0.30 1.15 -15.91
N THR A 86 -0.51 1.27 -14.60
CA THR A 86 -1.51 2.17 -14.01
C THR A 86 -1.27 3.63 -14.41
N HIS A 87 -0.02 4.11 -14.32
CA HIS A 87 0.33 5.46 -14.75
C HIS A 87 0.16 5.67 -16.26
N ALA A 88 0.38 4.63 -17.08
CA ALA A 88 0.12 4.69 -18.51
C ALA A 88 -1.39 4.79 -18.83
N THR A 89 -2.21 3.98 -18.16
CA THR A 89 -3.68 3.98 -18.34
C THR A 89 -4.37 5.23 -17.78
N ASP A 90 -3.77 5.90 -16.79
CA ASP A 90 -4.30 7.15 -16.23
C ASP A 90 -4.24 8.33 -17.21
N THR A 91 -3.56 8.15 -18.34
CA THR A 91 -3.55 9.08 -19.49
C THR A 91 -4.79 8.91 -20.38
N VAL A 92 -5.47 7.76 -20.32
CA VAL A 92 -6.52 7.36 -21.27
C VAL A 92 -7.95 7.50 -20.72
N ARG A 93 -8.14 7.68 -19.40
CA ARG A 93 -9.46 7.99 -18.78
C ARG A 93 -9.89 9.47 -18.98
N ARG A 94 -9.67 10.04 -20.17
CA ARG A 94 -10.15 11.37 -20.61
C ARG A 94 -11.15 11.24 -21.76
N THR A 95 -12.30 10.64 -21.49
CA THR A 95 -13.52 10.74 -22.30
C THR A 95 -14.71 10.71 -21.35
#